data_AF-A0A498G3I3-F1
#
_entry.id   AF-A0A498G3I3-F1
#
_cell.length_a   1.000
_cell.length_b   1.000
_cell.length_c   1.000
_cell.angle_alpha   90.00
_cell.angle_beta   90.00
_cell.angle_gamma   90.00
#
_symmetry.space_group_name_H-M   'P 1'
#
loop_
_entity.id
_entity.type
_entity.pdbx_description
1 polymer ?
#
loop_
_entity_poly.entity_id
_entity_poly.type
_entity_poly.pdbx_seq_one_letter_code
_entity_poly.pdbx_strand_id
1 'polypeptide(L)'
;GGVPLSGGANYEEHAPVTPEDADAYDIRTSLEHDLEMFGDITEQLREHIQLANNLGDYNTEEQLRDILGDVEEHGHHIEHYLEDDTLVTSETLE
;
A
#
# COMPACT_ATOMS: atom_id res chain seq x y z
N GLY A 1 7.56 22.79 -14.20
CA GLY A 1 7.33 21.34 -14.32
C GLY A 1 8.42 20.65 -13.55
N GLY A 2 8.06 19.75 -12.63
CA GLY A 2 9.04 18.92 -11.93
C GLY A 2 9.73 17.95 -12.90
N VAL A 3 10.90 17.45 -12.50
CA VAL A 3 11.60 16.38 -13.22
C VAL A 3 11.30 15.08 -12.47
N PRO A 4 10.68 14.07 -13.10
CA PRO A 4 10.39 12.81 -12.44
C PRO A 4 11.67 12.04 -12.11
N LEU A 5 11.59 11.17 -11.10
CA LEU A 5 12.66 10.22 -10.80
C LEU A 5 12.92 9.32 -12.01
N SER A 6 14.17 8.90 -12.17
CA SER A 6 14.59 7.94 -13.20
C SER A 6 15.82 7.17 -12.75
N GLY A 7 15.89 5.89 -13.14
CA GLY A 7 16.96 4.95 -12.78
C GLY A 7 16.69 4.21 -11.46
N GLY A 8 17.01 2.91 -11.42
CA GLY A 8 16.69 2.03 -10.28
C GLY A 8 17.22 2.54 -8.93
N ALA A 9 18.49 2.90 -8.86
CA ALA A 9 19.10 3.42 -7.63
C ALA A 9 18.43 4.69 -7.10
N ASN A 10 17.90 5.54 -8.00
CA ASN A 10 17.22 6.77 -7.62
C ASN A 10 15.82 6.49 -7.07
N TYR A 11 15.13 5.47 -7.61
CA TYR A 11 13.87 5.00 -7.03
C TYR A 11 14.07 4.38 -5.65
N GLU A 12 15.12 3.59 -5.46
CA GLU A 12 15.45 2.98 -4.17
C GLU A 12 15.78 4.03 -3.10
N GLU A 13 16.58 5.06 -3.44
CA GLU A 13 16.92 6.16 -2.53
C GLU A 13 15.69 6.96 -2.05
N HIS A 14 14.67 7.08 -2.90
CA HIS A 14 13.46 7.86 -2.61
C HIS A 14 12.25 6.97 -2.31
N ALA A 15 12.45 5.66 -2.11
CA ALA A 15 11.36 4.74 -1.89
C ALA A 15 10.69 5.05 -0.54
N PRO A 16 9.35 5.13 -0.51
CA PRO A 16 8.60 5.35 0.72
C PRO A 16 8.58 4.14 1.66
N VAL A 17 9.11 3.00 1.20
CA VAL A 17 8.99 1.67 1.80
C VAL A 17 10.33 0.95 1.68
N THR A 18 10.58 0.00 2.59
CA THR A 18 11.83 -0.76 2.59
C THR A 18 11.73 -1.94 1.63
N PRO A 19 12.72 -2.18 0.76
CA PRO A 19 12.76 -3.40 -0.05
C PRO A 19 12.87 -4.64 0.84
N GLU A 20 12.12 -5.68 0.50
CA GLU A 20 12.25 -6.99 1.14
C GLU A 20 13.59 -7.67 0.80
N ASP A 21 13.97 -8.69 1.59
CA ASP A 21 15.14 -9.50 1.31
C ASP A 21 14.95 -10.34 0.03
N ALA A 22 16.06 -10.83 -0.55
CA ALA A 22 16.04 -11.59 -1.79
C ALA A 22 15.47 -13.03 -1.66
N ASP A 23 15.01 -13.41 -0.47
CA ASP A 23 14.50 -14.74 -0.16
C ASP A 23 13.03 -14.89 -0.54
N ALA A 24 12.56 -16.13 -0.63
CA ALA A 24 11.16 -16.42 -0.89
C ALA A 24 10.39 -16.57 0.43
N TYR A 25 9.36 -15.75 0.62
CA TYR A 25 8.41 -15.87 1.71
C TYR A 25 7.31 -16.88 1.38
N ASP A 26 6.72 -17.50 2.40
CA ASP A 26 5.43 -18.15 2.20
C ASP A 26 4.34 -17.11 1.92
N ILE A 27 3.25 -17.55 1.30
CA ILE A 27 2.21 -16.63 0.83
C ILE A 27 1.60 -15.80 1.96
N ARG A 28 1.51 -16.34 3.18
CA ARG A 28 0.88 -15.61 4.28
C ARG A 28 1.80 -14.49 4.77
N THR A 29 3.07 -14.80 5.02
CA THR A 29 4.06 -13.78 5.39
C THR A 29 4.23 -12.72 4.31
N SER A 30 4.25 -13.10 3.03
CA SER A 30 4.30 -12.14 1.91
C SER A 30 3.11 -11.17 1.94
N LEU A 31 1.89 -11.67 2.15
CA LEU A 31 0.69 -10.83 2.22
C LEU A 31 0.65 -9.95 3.48
N GLU A 32 1.19 -10.43 4.61
CA GLU A 32 1.29 -9.64 5.85
C GLU A 32 2.23 -8.44 5.66
N HIS A 33 3.38 -8.63 5.00
CA HIS A 33 4.29 -7.54 4.66
C HIS A 33 3.67 -6.57 3.64
N ASP A 34 2.99 -7.10 2.61
CA ASP A 34 2.28 -6.25 1.65
C ASP A 34 1.23 -5.38 2.35
N LEU A 35 0.46 -5.93 3.30
CA LEU A 35 -0.53 -5.18 4.06
C LEU A 35 0.09 -4.03 4.88
N GLU A 36 1.24 -4.27 5.51
CA GLU A 36 2.01 -3.23 6.20
C GLU A 36 2.43 -2.12 5.22
N MET A 37 2.97 -2.51 4.06
CA MET A 37 3.41 -1.61 2.99
C MET A 37 2.26 -0.75 2.44
N PHE A 38 1.07 -1.35 2.24
CA PHE A 38 -0.13 -0.61 1.83
C PHE A 38 -0.55 0.42 2.88
N GLY A 39 -0.36 0.13 4.17
CA GLY A 39 -0.55 1.08 5.27
C GLY A 39 0.37 2.30 5.13
N ASP A 40 1.67 2.07 4.98
CA ASP A 40 2.68 3.14 4.84
C ASP A 40 2.41 4.05 3.63
N ILE A 41 2.03 3.44 2.49
CA ILE A 41 1.69 4.19 1.27
C ILE A 41 0.40 5.00 1.46
N THR A 42 -0.60 4.43 2.13
CA THR A 42 -1.88 5.09 2.43
C THR A 42 -1.66 6.35 3.27
N GLU A 43 -0.83 6.28 4.31
CA GLU A 43 -0.48 7.44 5.15
C GLU A 43 0.20 8.53 4.32
N GLN A 44 1.20 8.17 3.51
CA GLN A 44 1.90 9.14 2.67
C GLN A 44 1.00 9.78 1.61
N LEU A 45 0.10 9.03 0.98
CA LEU A 45 -0.88 9.59 0.04
C LEU A 45 -1.78 10.62 0.73
N ARG A 46 -2.27 10.35 1.95
CA ARG A 46 -3.09 11.29 2.73
C ARG A 46 -2.33 12.57 3.07
N GLU A 47 -1.05 12.48 3.43
CA GLU A 47 -0.19 13.64 3.65
C GLU A 47 -0.01 14.48 2.37
N HIS A 48 0.24 13.83 1.22
CA HIS A 48 0.44 14.51 -0.05
C HIS A 48 -0.85 15.13 -0.61
N ILE A 49 -2.01 14.51 -0.38
CA ILE A 49 -3.33 15.09 -0.66
C ILE A 49 -3.48 16.40 0.12
N GLN A 50 -3.16 16.39 1.41
CA GLN A 50 -3.23 17.59 2.24
C GLN A 50 -2.25 18.67 1.76
N LEU A 51 -1.03 18.29 1.37
CA LEU A 51 -0.05 19.22 0.81
C LEU A 51 -0.54 19.85 -0.50
N ALA A 52 -1.06 19.06 -1.44
CA ALA A 52 -1.61 19.56 -2.71
C ALA A 52 -2.77 20.53 -2.48
N ASN A 53 -3.69 20.19 -1.56
CA ASN A 53 -4.79 21.05 -1.17
C ASN A 53 -4.29 22.40 -0.59
N ASN A 54 -3.31 22.36 0.31
CA ASN A 54 -2.72 23.56 0.93
C ASN A 54 -2.03 24.48 -0.08
N LEU A 55 -1.48 23.91 -1.16
CA LEU A 55 -0.85 24.66 -2.26
C LEU A 55 -1.87 25.14 -3.32
N GLY A 56 -3.14 24.75 -3.19
CA GLY A 56 -4.20 25.07 -4.14
C GLY A 56 -4.13 24.28 -5.45
N ASP A 57 -3.40 23.15 -5.47
CA ASP A 57 -3.30 22.27 -6.63
C ASP A 57 -4.39 21.18 -6.57
N TYR A 58 -5.62 21.58 -6.88
CA TYR A 58 -6.79 20.71 -6.79
C TYR A 58 -6.79 19.55 -7.79
N ASN A 59 -6.11 19.70 -8.93
CA ASN A 59 -6.04 18.64 -9.93
C ASN A 59 -5.06 17.53 -9.50
N THR A 60 -3.97 17.89 -8.82
CA THR A 60 -3.09 16.90 -8.18
C THR A 60 -3.78 16.26 -6.98
N GLU A 61 -4.51 17.04 -6.17
CA GLU A 61 -5.30 16.51 -5.04
C GLU A 61 -6.32 15.46 -5.48
N GLU A 62 -7.08 15.72 -6.55
CA GLU A 62 -8.06 14.78 -7.09
C GLU A 62 -7.39 13.48 -7.55
N GLN A 63 -6.34 13.58 -8.38
CA GLN A 63 -5.62 12.39 -8.85
C GLN A 63 -5.05 11.55 -7.71
N LEU A 64 -4.53 12.18 -6.66
CA LEU A 64 -4.02 11.47 -5.49
C LEU A 64 -5.14 10.79 -4.68
N ARG A 65 -6.37 11.35 -4.66
CA ARG A 65 -7.53 10.71 -4.02
C ARG A 65 -8.01 9.47 -4.77
N ASP A 66 -8.00 9.50 -6.10
CA ASP A 66 -8.33 8.33 -6.90
C ASP A 66 -7.33 7.19 -6.64
N ILE A 67 -6.03 7.52 -6.66
CA ILE A 67 -4.96 6.57 -6.32
C ILE A 67 -5.11 6.04 -4.89
N LEU A 68 -5.45 6.91 -3.92
CA LEU A 68 -5.69 6.50 -2.54
C LEU A 68 -6.83 5.47 -2.44
N GLY A 69 -7.93 5.69 -3.17
CA GLY A 69 -9.03 4.74 -3.21
C GLY A 69 -8.61 3.36 -3.70
N ASP A 70 -7.84 3.30 -4.79
CA ASP A 70 -7.31 2.05 -5.33
C ASP A 70 -6.36 1.36 -4.32
N VAL A 71 -5.45 2.11 -3.69
CA VAL A 71 -4.49 1.58 -2.69
C VAL A 71 -5.22 1.02 -1.46
N GLU A 72 -6.22 1.73 -0.95
CA GLU A 72 -7.03 1.29 0.19
C GLU A 72 -7.87 0.05 -0.16
N GLU A 73 -8.43 -0.04 -1.38
CA GLU A 73 -9.17 -1.22 -1.85
C GLU A 73 -8.26 -2.46 -1.93
N HIS A 74 -7.04 -2.32 -2.48
CA HIS A 74 -6.08 -3.43 -2.53
C HIS A 74 -5.67 -3.89 -1.13
N GLY A 75 -5.36 -2.96 -0.23
CA GLY A 75 -5.04 -3.29 1.17
C GLY A 75 -6.18 -4.04 1.86
N HIS A 76 -7.43 -3.60 1.66
CA HIS A 76 -8.62 -4.25 2.20
C HIS A 76 -8.88 -5.65 1.63
N HIS A 77 -8.55 -5.90 0.36
CA HIS A 77 -8.60 -7.25 -0.20
C HIS A 77 -7.55 -8.18 0.42
N ILE A 78 -6.33 -7.67 0.68
CA ILE A 78 -5.28 -8.43 1.34
C ILE A 78 -5.65 -8.74 2.78
N GLU A 79 -6.20 -7.77 3.52
CA GLU A 79 -6.73 -7.99 4.87
C GLU A 79 -7.71 -9.17 4.88
N HIS A 80 -8.72 -9.17 4.01
CA HIS A 80 -9.69 -10.28 3.90
C HIS A 80 -9.05 -11.64 3.61
N TYR A 81 -7.96 -11.70 2.83
CA TYR A 81 -7.25 -12.97 2.61
C TYR A 81 -6.50 -13.46 3.84
N LEU A 82 -6.09 -12.54 4.73
CA LEU A 82 -5.38 -12.84 5.96
C LEU A 82 -6.30 -13.11 7.14
N GLU A 83 -7.56 -12.67 7.08
CA GLU A 83 -8.57 -13.01 8.08
C GLU A 83 -8.67 -14.53 8.28
N ASP A 84 -8.84 -14.96 9.53
CA ASP A 84 -9.10 -16.35 9.87
C ASP A 84 -10.60 -16.68 9.66
N ASP A 85 -11.17 -16.19 8.56
CA ASP A 85 -12.57 -16.40 8.21
C ASP A 85 -12.72 -17.74 7.48
N THR A 86 -12.82 -18.79 8.30
CA THR A 86 -13.09 -20.14 7.84
C THR A 86 -14.53 -20.54 8.15
N LEU A 87 -15.23 -21.09 7.14
CA LEU A 87 -16.51 -21.76 7.34
C LEU A 87 -16.37 -23.09 8.10
N VAL A 88 -15.15 -23.54 8.34
CA VAL A 88 -14.81 -24.74 9.12
C VAL A 88 -14.53 -24.33 10.55
N THR A 89 -15.48 -24.61 11.44
CA THR A 89 -15.29 -24.51 12.88
C THR A 89 -14.69 -25.80 13.43
N SER A 90 -14.14 -25.77 14.65
CA SER A 90 -13.68 -26.99 15.34
C SER A 90 -14.78 -28.05 15.45
N GLU A 91 -16.04 -27.63 15.49
CA GLU A 91 -17.22 -28.49 15.52
C GLU A 91 -17.50 -29.17 14.16
N THR A 92 -16.96 -28.62 13.07
CA THR A 92 -17.09 -29.18 11.71
C THR A 92 -15.97 -30.17 11.37
N LEU A 93 -14.90 -30.20 12.19
CA LEU A 93 -13.74 -31.08 12.04
C LEU A 93 -13.87 -32.42 12.80
N GLU A 94 -14.85 -32.55 13.70
CA GLU A 94 -15.24 -33.80 14.38
C GLU A 94 -16.23 -34.64 13.56
#